data_AF-A0A074ZTC4-F1
#
_entry.id   AF-A0A074ZTC4-F1
#
_cell.length_a   1.000
_cell.length_b   1.000
_cell.length_c   1.000
_cell.angle_alpha   90.00
_cell.angle_beta   90.00
_cell.angle_gamma   90.00
#
_symmetry.space_group_name_H-M   'P 1'
#
loop_
_entity.id
_entity.type
_entity.pdbx_description
1 polymer ?
#
loop_
_entity_poly.entity_id
_entity_poly.type
_entity_poly.pdbx_seq_one_letter_code
_entity_poly.pdbx_strand_id
1 'polypeptide(L)' 'GLELDRDYPYISDKTLRPNSYCKVDSSVWTAEVAGFVVLPYNDEDAILQAVGFHGPVAISV' A
#
# COMPACT_ATOMS: atom_id res chain seq x y z
N GLY A 1 6.61 -1.68 -9.39
CA GLY A 1 6.47 -2.74 -8.39
C GLY A 1 6.81 -2.22 -7.01
N LEU A 2 6.68 -3.09 -6.01
CA LEU A 2 6.96 -2.83 -4.59
C LEU A 2 8.02 -3.82 -4.09
N GLU A 3 8.92 -3.29 -3.27
CA GLU A 3 9.97 -4.04 -2.59
C GLU A 3 9.51 -4.45 -1.19
N LEU A 4 10.17 -5.44 -0.59
CA LEU A 4 9.93 -5.77 0.82
C LEU A 4 10.58 -4.72 1.72
N ASP A 5 10.02 -4.49 2.91
CA ASP A 5 10.59 -3.56 3.90
C ASP A 5 12.03 -3.93 4.30
N ARG A 6 12.41 -5.20 4.26
CA ARG A 6 13.82 -5.58 4.51
C ARG A 6 14.81 -5.09 3.44
N ASP A 7 14.33 -4.96 2.20
CA ASP A 7 15.14 -4.60 1.03
C ASP A 7 15.14 -3.08 0.84
N TYR A 8 14.02 -2.42 1.15
CA TYR A 8 13.91 -0.96 1.23
C TYR A 8 13.21 -0.50 2.54
N PRO A 9 13.97 -0.39 3.65
CA PRO A 9 13.39 -0.21 4.97
C PRO A 9 12.84 1.19 5.24
N TYR A 10 11.80 1.22 6.07
CA TYR A 10 11.36 2.45 6.69
C TYR A 10 12.46 3.04 7.59
N ILE A 11 12.84 4.29 7.31
CA ILE A 11 13.91 5.02 8.04
C ILE A 11 13.41 6.23 8.81
N SER A 12 12.20 6.70 8.57
CA SER A 12 11.74 7.97 9.16
C SER A 12 11.44 7.84 10.66
N ASP A 13 11.18 6.63 11.15
CA ASP A 13 11.11 6.33 12.59
C ASP A 13 12.44 6.58 13.32
N LYS A 14 13.56 6.28 12.66
CA LYS A 14 14.91 6.33 13.24
C LYS A 14 15.62 7.65 12.96
N THR A 15 15.40 8.21 11.77
CA THR A 15 16.13 9.38 11.28
C THR A 15 15.33 10.67 11.41
N LEU A 16 14.02 10.59 11.69
CA LEU A 16 13.07 11.71 11.65
C LEU A 16 13.03 12.42 10.29
N ARG A 17 13.55 11.79 9.24
CA ARG A 17 13.64 12.34 7.89
C ARG A 17 13.28 11.27 6.86
N PRO A 18 12.59 11.62 5.78
CA PRO A 18 12.40 10.70 4.66
C PRO A 18 13.72 10.46 3.92
N ASN A 19 13.74 9.45 3.05
CA ASN A 19 14.80 9.32 2.06
C ASN A 19 14.86 10.60 1.21
N SER A 20 16.06 11.15 1.01
CA SER A 20 16.26 12.37 0.21
C SER A 20 15.99 12.18 -1.29
N TYR A 21 15.95 10.92 -1.74
CA TYR A 21 15.64 10.54 -3.13
C TYR A 21 15.06 9.13 -3.17
N CYS A 22 14.40 8.79 -4.28
CA CYS A 22 13.89 7.44 -4.54
C CYS A 22 15.04 6.47 -4.82
N LYS A 23 15.10 5.36 -4.07
CA LYS A 23 16.11 4.31 -4.21
C LYS A 23 15.54 3.01 -4.76
N VAL A 24 14.43 3.10 -5.50
CA VAL A 24 13.75 1.92 -6.01
C VAL A 24 14.69 1.05 -6.86
N ASP A 25 14.68 -0.25 -6.61
CA ASP A 25 15.39 -1.25 -7.39
C ASP A 25 14.39 -2.24 -8.00
N SER A 26 14.26 -2.18 -9.33
CA SER A 26 13.33 -3.04 -10.07
C SER A 26 13.73 -4.51 -10.08
N SER A 27 14.98 -4.85 -9.77
CA SER A 27 15.45 -6.23 -9.75
C SER A 27 14.95 -7.03 -8.54
N VAL A 28 14.46 -6.35 -7.49
CA VAL A 28 13.98 -6.95 -6.24
C VAL A 28 12.49 -6.71 -5.98
N TRP A 29 11.74 -6.28 -7.00
CA TRP A 29 10.29 -6.15 -6.89
C TRP A 29 9.63 -7.49 -6.56
N THR A 30 8.81 -7.48 -5.52
CA THR A 30 8.07 -8.66 -5.04
C THR A 30 6.58 -8.59 -5.37
N ALA A 31 6.04 -7.39 -5.58
CA ALA A 31 4.63 -7.19 -5.91
C ALA A 31 4.43 -6.11 -6.98
N GLU A 32 3.37 -6.24 -7.75
CA GLU A 32 2.91 -5.24 -8.71
C GLU A 32 1.38 -5.18 -8.67
N VAL A 33 0.81 -3.98 -8.90
CA VAL A 33 -0.63 -3.74 -8.88
C VAL A 33 -1.09 -3.52 -10.30
N ALA A 34 -1.97 -4.40 -10.80
CA ALA A 34 -2.55 -4.28 -12.13
C ALA A 34 -3.66 -3.20 -12.22
N GLY A 35 -4.25 -2.83 -11.08
CA GLY A 35 -5.30 -1.82 -10.98
C GLY A 35 -5.90 -1.78 -9.57
N PHE A 36 -6.83 -0.85 -9.35
CA PHE A 36 -7.60 -0.74 -8.12
C PHE A 36 -9.07 -0.46 -8.43
N VAL A 37 -9.94 -0.80 -7.49
CA VAL A 37 -11.37 -0.50 -7.53
C VAL A 37 -11.69 0.48 -6.41
N VAL A 38 -12.58 1.43 -6.68
CA VAL A 38 -13.04 2.42 -5.70
C VAL A 38 -14.48 2.09 -5.33
N LEU A 39 -14.75 2.02 -4.02
CA LEU A 39 -16.09 1.79 -3.50
C LEU A 39 -16.92 3.08 -3.54
N PRO A 40 -18.26 2.99 -3.61
CA PRO A 40 -19.13 4.14 -3.49
C PRO A 40 -18.91 4.90 -2.18
N TYR A 41 -19.04 6.23 -2.24
CA TYR A 41 -18.86 7.08 -1.06
C TYR A 41 -19.94 6.83 0.00
N ASN A 42 -19.52 6.70 1.26
CA ASN A 42 -20.40 6.50 2.43
C ASN A 42 -21.32 5.27 2.35
N ASP A 43 -20.93 4.25 1.59
CA ASP A 43 -21.65 2.98 1.48
C ASP A 43 -20.95 1.91 2.31
N GLU A 44 -21.36 1.78 3.57
CA GLU A 44 -20.79 0.80 4.50
C GLU A 44 -21.14 -0.64 4.13
N ASP A 45 -22.26 -0.86 3.45
CA ASP A 45 -22.64 -2.19 2.95
C ASP A 45 -21.69 -2.65 1.83
N ALA A 46 -21.27 -1.73 0.95
CA ALA A 46 -20.24 -2.00 -0.04
C ALA A 46 -18.87 -2.31 0.60
N ILE A 47 -18.50 -1.61 1.68
CA ILE A 47 -17.26 -1.89 2.43
C ILE A 47 -17.34 -3.28 3.07
N LEU A 48 -18.46 -3.61 3.72
CA LEU A 48 -18.69 -4.92 4.34
C LEU A 48 -18.51 -6.05 3.32
N GLN A 49 -19.11 -5.91 2.14
CA GLN A 49 -18.96 -6.87 1.05
C GLN A 49 -17.51 -6.94 0.56
N ALA A 50 -16.86 -5.80 0.32
CA ALA A 50 -15.50 -5.76 -0.19
C ALA A 50 -14.50 -6.42 0.79
N VAL A 51 -14.64 -6.18 2.09
CA VAL A 51 -13.82 -6.82 3.12
C VAL A 51 -14.05 -8.34 3.13
N GLY A 52 -15.30 -8.77 3.02
CA GLY A 52 -15.66 -10.20 2.99
C GLY A 52 -15.16 -10.95 1.75
N PHE A 53 -15.20 -10.33 0.58
CA PHE A 53 -14.87 -10.98 -0.69
C PHE A 53 -13.42 -10.77 -1.16
N HIS A 54 -12.84 -9.59 -0.89
CA HIS A 54 -11.52 -9.19 -1.42
C HIS A 54 -10.44 -9.09 -0.35
N GLY A 55 -10.81 -9.14 0.93
CA GLY A 55 -9.87 -9.00 2.04
C GLY A 55 -9.70 -7.54 2.50
N PRO A 56 -8.59 -7.19 3.17
CA PRO A 56 -8.40 -5.85 3.72
C PRO A 56 -8.59 -4.73 2.69
N VAL A 57 -9.37 -3.72 3.07
CA VAL A 57 -9.66 -2.53 2.25
C VAL A 57 -9.00 -1.31 2.89
N ALA A 58 -8.26 -0.53 2.11
CA ALA A 58 -7.69 0.74 2.56
C ALA A 58 -8.78 1.82 2.63
N ILE A 59 -8.85 2.55 3.74
CA ILE A 59 -9.83 3.63 3.99
C ILE A 59 -9.15 4.89 4.54
N SER A 60 -9.87 6.01 4.52
CA SER A 60 -9.51 7.26 5.21
C SER A 60 -10.71 7.73 6.04
N VAL A 61 -10.43 8.27 7.23
CA VAL A 61 -11.43 8.81 8.17
C VAL A 61 -11.17 10.28 8.49
#